data_AF-A0A3B0UNM3-F1
#
_entry.id   AF-A0A3B0UNM3-F1
#
_cell.length_a   1.000
_cell.length_b   1.000
_cell.length_c   1.000
_cell.angle_alpha   90.00
_cell.angle_beta   90.00
_cell.angle_gamma   90.00
#
_symmetry.space_group_name_H-M   'P 1'
#
loop_
_entity.id
_entity.type
_entity.pdbx_description
1 polymer ?
#
loop_
_entity_poly.entity_id
_entity_poly.type
_entity_poly.pdbx_seq_one_letter_code
_entity_poly.pdbx_strand_id
1 'polypeptide(L)'
;ARYTDSPGYFFDLSLGKDLTLGVKNHIRMYGMLGFYSWQTNLTNNQQDDAVLYGVGADFHLHKSILSINLDGYSGYFGNDTLIIINPEKPLSFKDRPLVLRAKIEQWFGEWKLGLRYQAGLHDFQYQSVRLEISYYLSEDFLKNKKKEKL
;
A
#
# COMPACT_ATOMS: atom_id res chain seq x y z
N ALA A 1 -14.96 -14.90 -20.58
CA ALA A 1 -15.65 -15.63 -19.50
C ALA A 1 -16.82 -14.77 -19.02
N ARG A 2 -18.05 -15.30 -18.91
CA ARG A 2 -19.29 -14.51 -18.85
C ARG A 2 -20.01 -14.51 -17.48
N TYR A 3 -19.40 -15.08 -16.44
CA TYR A 3 -20.01 -15.24 -15.10
C TYR A 3 -18.99 -15.27 -13.94
N THR A 4 -17.79 -14.70 -14.13
CA THR A 4 -16.76 -14.60 -13.08
C THR A 4 -16.54 -13.13 -12.81
N ASP A 5 -16.66 -12.70 -11.56
CA ASP A 5 -16.15 -11.40 -11.11
C ASP A 5 -14.70 -11.30 -11.59
N SER A 6 -14.38 -10.22 -12.31
CA SER A 6 -13.19 -10.08 -13.15
C SER A 6 -11.92 -10.68 -12.51
N PRO A 7 -11.39 -11.80 -13.02
CA PRO A 7 -10.11 -12.31 -12.56
C PRO A 7 -9.01 -11.32 -12.94
N GLY A 8 -8.29 -10.84 -11.93
CA GLY A 8 -7.02 -10.16 -12.09
C GLY A 8 -5.90 -11.02 -11.53
N TYR A 9 -4.70 -10.89 -12.08
CA TYR A 9 -3.49 -11.50 -11.53
C TYR A 9 -2.39 -10.45 -11.44
N PHE A 10 -1.56 -10.58 -10.41
CA PHE A 10 -0.36 -9.76 -10.26
C PHE A 10 0.83 -10.62 -9.87
N PHE A 11 2.01 -10.14 -10.18
CA PHE A 11 3.26 -10.65 -9.67
C PHE A 11 4.23 -9.49 -9.49
N ASP A 12 5.05 -9.54 -8.44
CA ASP A 12 6.04 -8.52 -8.16
C ASP A 12 7.37 -9.13 -7.71
N LEU A 13 8.42 -8.34 -7.91
CA LEU A 13 9.72 -8.54 -7.33
C LEU A 13 9.99 -7.39 -6.37
N SER A 14 10.19 -7.74 -5.11
CA SER A 14 10.46 -6.81 -4.03
C SER A 14 11.87 -7.04 -3.48
N LEU A 15 12.63 -5.96 -3.32
CA LEU A 15 13.99 -5.97 -2.77
C LEU A 15 14.08 -4.98 -1.62
N GLY A 16 14.90 -5.28 -0.63
CA GLY A 16 15.15 -4.38 0.48
C GLY A 16 16.53 -4.58 1.09
N LYS A 17 17.08 -3.50 1.65
CA LYS A 17 18.39 -3.50 2.31
C LYS A 17 18.34 -2.68 3.58
N ASP A 18 18.84 -3.28 4.65
CA ASP A 18 19.03 -2.61 5.93
C ASP A 18 20.41 -1.94 5.98
N LEU A 19 20.42 -0.66 6.33
CA LEU A 19 21.61 0.15 6.58
C LEU A 19 21.66 0.45 8.08
N THR A 20 22.51 -0.27 8.80
CA THR A 20 22.68 -0.10 10.24
C THR A 20 23.42 1.20 10.55
N LEU A 21 22.81 2.07 11.36
CA LEU A 21 23.40 3.34 11.82
C LEU A 21 23.92 3.24 13.27
N GLY A 22 23.59 2.16 13.98
CA GLY A 22 24.02 1.87 15.34
C GLY A 22 23.35 0.60 15.87
N VAL A 23 23.50 0.31 17.17
CA VAL A 23 23.01 -0.96 17.76
C VAL A 23 21.48 -1.11 17.69
N LYS A 24 20.74 0.00 17.77
CA LYS A 24 19.27 0.01 17.84
C LYS A 24 18.59 0.73 16.67
N ASN A 25 19.37 1.34 15.78
CA ASN A 25 18.86 2.20 14.72
C ASN A 25 19.34 1.69 13.37
N HIS A 26 18.41 1.57 12.41
CA HIS A 26 18.74 1.24 11.03
C HIS A 26 17.75 1.90 10.08
N ILE A 27 18.17 2.09 8.84
CA ILE A 27 17.30 2.51 7.75
C ILE A 27 17.10 1.31 6.85
N ARG A 28 15.86 0.89 6.64
CA ARG A 28 15.51 -0.11 5.64
C ARG A 28 15.04 0.60 4.39
N MET A 29 15.82 0.53 3.31
CA MET A 29 15.36 0.96 2.00
C MET A 29 14.77 -0.23 1.27
N TYR A 30 13.64 -0.04 0.60
CA TYR A 30 12.97 -1.10 -0.16
C TYR A 30 12.35 -0.56 -1.43
N GLY A 31 12.17 -1.46 -2.39
CA GLY A 31 11.50 -1.17 -3.64
C GLY A 31 10.82 -2.41 -4.20
N MET A 32 9.85 -2.15 -5.05
CA MET A 32 9.02 -3.16 -5.70
C MET A 32 8.88 -2.78 -7.17
N LEU A 33 8.96 -3.78 -8.03
CA LEU A 33 8.57 -3.69 -9.43
C LEU A 33 7.73 -4.91 -9.77
N GLY A 34 6.60 -4.71 -10.42
CA GLY A 34 5.68 -5.81 -10.72
C GLY A 34 4.82 -5.54 -11.93
N PHE A 35 3.87 -6.44 -12.12
CA PHE A 35 2.89 -6.40 -13.17
C PHE A 35 1.53 -6.77 -12.59
N TYR A 36 0.48 -6.09 -13.05
CA TYR A 36 -0.89 -6.35 -12.68
C TYR A 36 -1.75 -6.32 -13.93
N SER A 37 -2.56 -7.34 -14.15
CA SER A 37 -3.54 -7.38 -15.24
C SER A 37 -4.91 -7.64 -14.66
N TRP A 38 -5.92 -6.88 -15.11
CA TRP A 38 -7.32 -7.07 -14.74
C TRP A 38 -8.23 -7.01 -15.95
N GLN A 39 -9.37 -7.71 -15.87
CA GLN A 39 -10.38 -7.64 -16.92
C GLN A 39 -11.21 -6.35 -16.81
N THR A 40 -11.45 -5.71 -17.95
CA THR A 40 -12.36 -4.57 -18.05
C THR A 40 -13.65 -4.96 -18.77
N ASN A 41 -14.72 -4.22 -18.52
CA ASN A 41 -16.02 -4.43 -19.17
C ASN A 41 -16.14 -3.68 -20.51
N LEU A 42 -15.03 -3.28 -21.14
CA LEU A 42 -15.02 -2.58 -22.42
C LEU A 42 -15.15 -3.58 -23.59
N THR A 43 -15.95 -3.22 -24.60
CA THR A 43 -16.17 -4.03 -25.80
C THR A 43 -14.90 -4.26 -26.62
N ASN A 44 -14.05 -3.24 -26.73
CA ASN A 44 -12.85 -3.27 -27.57
C ASN A 44 -11.56 -3.58 -26.79
N ASN A 45 -11.58 -3.52 -25.46
CA ASN A 45 -10.41 -3.81 -24.63
C ASN A 45 -10.82 -4.57 -23.37
N GLN A 46 -10.91 -5.89 -23.45
CA GLN A 46 -11.43 -6.72 -22.34
C GLN A 46 -10.44 -6.86 -21.17
N GLN A 47 -9.23 -6.32 -21.30
CA GLN A 47 -8.14 -6.42 -20.33
C GLN A 47 -7.37 -5.11 -20.27
N ASP A 48 -6.82 -4.81 -19.10
CA ASP A 48 -5.90 -3.72 -18.85
C ASP A 48 -4.69 -4.24 -18.06
N ASP A 49 -3.52 -3.80 -18.49
CA ASP A 49 -2.22 -4.28 -18.05
C ASP A 49 -1.45 -3.10 -17.46
N ALA A 50 -0.93 -3.25 -16.25
CA ALA A 50 -0.17 -2.23 -15.56
C ALA A 50 1.16 -2.71 -15.04
N VAL A 51 2.17 -1.85 -15.19
CA VAL A 51 3.44 -1.98 -14.48
C VAL A 51 3.26 -1.40 -13.09
N LEU A 52 3.46 -2.22 -12.07
CA LEU A 52 3.46 -1.82 -10.66
C LEU A 52 4.86 -1.32 -10.29
N TYR A 53 4.95 -0.27 -9.48
CA TYR A 53 6.22 0.18 -8.92
C TYR A 53 6.03 0.82 -7.55
N GLY A 54 7.04 0.66 -6.70
CA GLY A 54 7.05 1.20 -5.36
C GLY A 54 8.46 1.39 -4.84
N VAL A 55 8.67 2.43 -4.05
CA VAL A 55 9.92 2.66 -3.34
C VAL A 55 9.61 3.26 -1.97
N GLY A 56 10.35 2.84 -0.95
CA GLY A 56 10.17 3.34 0.39
C GLY A 56 11.40 3.20 1.26
N ALA A 57 11.33 3.89 2.38
CA ALA A 57 12.32 3.83 3.44
C ALA A 57 11.63 3.82 4.81
N ASP A 58 12.07 2.90 5.66
CA ASP A 58 11.70 2.83 7.06
C ASP A 58 12.90 3.22 7.92
N PHE A 59 12.74 4.26 8.71
CA PHE A 59 13.70 4.70 9.71
C PHE A 59 13.32 4.06 11.04
N HIS A 60 14.01 2.97 11.37
CA HIS A 60 13.85 2.28 12.64
C HIS A 60 14.71 2.97 13.69
N LEU A 61 14.03 3.57 14.67
CA LEU A 61 14.61 4.14 15.87
C LEU A 61 14.22 3.26 17.07
N HIS A 62 14.93 3.39 18.19
CA HIS A 62 14.75 2.52 19.37
C HIS A 62 13.28 2.23 19.76
N LYS A 63 12.39 3.23 19.73
CA LYS A 63 10.97 3.09 20.09
C LYS A 63 10.03 3.67 19.04
N SER A 64 10.52 3.87 17.82
CA SER A 64 9.76 4.58 16.79
C SER A 64 10.10 4.05 15.42
N ILE A 65 9.13 4.06 14.51
CA ILE A 65 9.37 3.82 13.09
C ILE A 65 8.76 4.98 12.32
N LEU A 66 9.56 5.61 11.48
CA LEU A 66 9.08 6.55 10.48
C LEU A 66 9.19 5.87 9.12
N SER A 67 8.06 5.70 8.44
CA SER A 67 7.99 5.10 7.11
C SER A 67 7.56 6.14 6.09
N ILE A 68 8.26 6.19 4.96
CA ILE A 68 7.87 6.99 3.79
C ILE A 68 7.91 6.08 2.59
N ASN A 69 6.83 6.01 1.83
CA ASN A 69 6.79 5.29 0.55
C ASN A 69 6.03 6.05 -0.52
N LEU A 70 6.46 5.78 -1.76
CA LEU A 70 5.87 6.28 -2.98
C LEU A 70 5.57 5.07 -3.86
N ASP A 71 4.28 4.82 -4.09
CA ASP A 71 3.83 3.63 -4.77
C ASP A 71 2.78 3.99 -5.82
N GLY A 72 2.75 3.23 -6.90
CA GLY A 72 1.81 3.45 -7.98
C GLY A 72 1.82 2.33 -8.99
N TYR A 73 1.07 2.55 -10.05
CA TYR A 73 1.17 1.73 -11.24
C TYR A 73 0.99 2.60 -12.48
N SER A 74 1.39 2.08 -13.63
CA SER A 74 1.12 2.68 -14.93
C SER A 74 0.42 1.65 -15.79
N GLY A 75 -0.89 1.80 -15.94
CA GLY A 75 -1.71 0.93 -16.76
C GLY A 75 -1.74 1.34 -18.24
N TYR A 76 -2.30 0.45 -19.05
CA TYR A 76 -2.13 0.46 -20.50
C TYR A 76 -2.86 1.64 -21.13
N PHE A 77 -4.06 1.97 -20.64
CA PHE A 77 -4.80 3.14 -21.11
C PHE A 77 -4.19 4.46 -20.60
N GLY A 78 -3.46 4.42 -19.49
CA GLY A 78 -2.83 5.61 -18.94
C GLY A 78 -3.80 6.78 -18.71
N ASN A 79 -3.60 7.88 -19.43
CA ASN A 79 -4.48 9.07 -19.37
C ASN A 79 -5.32 9.23 -20.65
N ASP A 80 -5.50 8.15 -21.41
CA ASP A 80 -6.25 8.19 -22.66
C ASP A 80 -7.72 8.53 -22.43
N THR A 81 -8.32 9.11 -23.47
CA THR A 81 -9.74 9.38 -23.51
C THR A 81 -10.46 8.17 -24.07
N LEU A 82 -11.19 7.45 -23.22
CA LEU A 82 -11.95 6.29 -23.65
C LEU A 82 -13.38 6.69 -23.99
N ILE A 83 -13.84 6.25 -25.16
CA ILE A 83 -15.26 6.31 -25.55
C ILE A 83 -15.90 5.01 -25.11
N ILE A 84 -16.54 5.03 -23.94
CA ILE A 84 -17.05 3.80 -23.31
C ILE A 84 -18.49 3.48 -23.76
N ILE A 85 -19.33 4.49 -24.01
CA ILE A 85 -20.77 4.29 -24.33
C ILE A 85 -21.30 5.30 -25.36
N ASN A 86 -20.94 6.58 -25.26
CA ASN A 86 -21.40 7.62 -26.20
C ASN A 86 -20.18 8.39 -26.78
N PRO A 87 -20.00 8.43 -28.11
CA PRO A 87 -18.98 9.24 -28.79
C PRO A 87 -19.01 10.74 -28.41
N GLU A 88 -20.17 11.26 -28.02
CA GLU A 88 -20.36 12.65 -27.60
C GLU A 88 -19.99 12.91 -26.13
N LYS A 89 -19.72 11.87 -25.35
CA LYS A 89 -19.31 11.97 -23.94
C LYS A 89 -18.06 11.12 -23.67
N PRO A 90 -16.90 11.54 -24.19
CA PRO A 90 -15.63 10.94 -23.83
C PRO A 90 -15.41 11.00 -22.31
N LEU A 91 -14.98 9.90 -21.71
CA LEU A 91 -14.52 9.87 -20.32
C LEU A 91 -12.99 9.81 -20.35
N SER A 92 -12.36 10.76 -19.66
CA SER A 92 -10.93 10.67 -19.40
C SER A 92 -10.71 9.49 -18.46
N PHE A 93 -9.97 8.50 -18.94
CA PHE A 93 -9.52 7.38 -18.13
C PHE A 93 -8.22 7.81 -17.44
N LYS A 94 -8.07 7.40 -16.18
CA LYS A 94 -6.99 7.82 -15.30
C LYS A 94 -6.45 6.60 -14.60
N ASP A 95 -5.33 6.13 -15.11
CA ASP A 95 -4.84 4.77 -14.86
C ASP A 95 -3.35 4.77 -14.51
N ARG A 96 -2.88 5.90 -13.96
CA ARG A 96 -1.51 6.05 -13.47
C ARG A 96 -1.48 6.58 -12.04
N PRO A 97 -2.14 5.92 -11.08
CA PRO A 97 -2.17 6.44 -9.73
C PRO A 97 -0.77 6.44 -9.13
N LEU A 98 -0.43 7.55 -8.48
CA LEU A 98 0.79 7.70 -7.71
C LEU A 98 0.41 8.18 -6.32
N VAL A 99 0.83 7.47 -5.28
CA VAL A 99 0.43 7.71 -3.91
C VAL A 99 1.66 7.81 -3.02
N LEU A 100 1.77 8.93 -2.30
CA LEU A 100 2.73 9.13 -1.23
C LEU A 100 2.07 8.72 0.09
N ARG A 101 2.76 7.93 0.92
CA ARG A 101 2.38 7.71 2.31
C ARG A 101 3.54 8.00 3.24
N ALA A 102 3.20 8.67 4.34
CA ALA A 102 4.07 8.84 5.48
C ALA A 102 3.39 8.24 6.71
N LYS A 103 4.09 7.43 7.48
CA LYS A 103 3.60 6.83 8.72
C LYS A 103 4.63 7.04 9.82
N ILE A 104 4.15 7.43 10.99
CA ILE A 104 4.94 7.36 12.22
C ILE A 104 4.27 6.37 13.18
N GLU A 105 5.07 5.48 13.76
CA GLU A 105 4.67 4.58 14.83
C GLU A 105 5.56 4.82 16.04
N GLN A 106 4.96 4.84 17.23
CA GLN A 106 5.65 5.09 18.49
C GLN A 106 5.18 4.09 19.55
N TRP A 107 6.15 3.48 20.23
CA TRP A 107 5.91 2.55 21.32
C TRP A 107 5.98 3.25 22.69
N PHE A 108 5.01 2.95 23.54
CA PHE A 108 4.86 3.41 24.92
C PHE A 108 4.56 2.20 25.82
N GLY A 109 5.58 1.36 26.07
CA GLY A 109 5.39 0.08 26.76
C GLY A 109 4.57 -0.88 25.91
N GLU A 110 3.44 -1.35 26.45
CA GLU A 110 2.49 -2.24 25.76
C GLU A 110 1.63 -1.54 24.71
N TRP A 111 1.67 -0.21 24.64
CA TRP A 111 0.91 0.55 23.65
C TRP A 111 1.76 0.91 22.43
N LYS A 112 1.16 0.85 21.25
CA LYS A 112 1.69 1.44 20.03
C LYS A 112 0.67 2.40 19.45
N LEU A 113 1.10 3.63 19.22
CA LEU A 113 0.34 4.65 18.52
C LEU A 113 0.93 4.82 17.12
N GLY A 114 0.06 4.89 16.12
CA GLY A 114 0.42 5.11 14.73
C GLY A 114 -0.37 6.27 14.15
N LEU A 115 0.29 7.12 13.37
CA LEU A 115 -0.37 8.13 12.55
C LEU A 115 0.12 7.98 11.11
N ARG A 116 -0.81 7.85 10.17
CA ARG A 116 -0.49 7.74 8.75
C ARG A 116 -1.17 8.85 7.98
N TYR A 117 -0.40 9.52 7.13
CA TYR A 117 -0.89 10.42 6.09
C TYR A 117 -0.70 9.76 4.73
N GLN A 118 -1.71 9.87 3.86
CA GLN A 118 -1.68 9.40 2.49
C GLN A 118 -2.18 10.52 1.58
N ALA A 119 -1.40 10.83 0.54
CA ALA A 119 -1.76 11.78 -0.49
C ALA A 119 -1.64 11.14 -1.87
N GLY A 120 -2.71 11.20 -2.66
CA GLY A 120 -2.62 10.94 -4.09
C GLY A 120 -1.93 12.10 -4.80
N LEU A 121 -0.84 11.81 -5.49
CA LEU A 121 -0.04 12.77 -6.26
C LEU A 121 -0.47 12.81 -7.73
N HIS A 122 -0.89 11.67 -8.28
CA HIS A 122 -1.38 11.54 -9.66
C HIS A 122 -2.51 10.51 -9.69
N ASP A 123 -3.56 10.76 -10.48
CA ASP A 123 -4.73 9.87 -10.72
C ASP A 123 -5.36 9.16 -9.50
N PHE A 124 -5.15 9.72 -8.32
CA PHE A 124 -5.70 9.27 -7.06
C PHE A 124 -6.23 10.49 -6.31
N GLN A 125 -7.55 10.65 -6.25
CA GLN A 125 -8.16 11.92 -5.81
C GLN A 125 -8.32 12.04 -4.29
N TYR A 126 -7.88 11.04 -3.53
CA TYR A 126 -8.11 10.99 -2.10
C TYR A 126 -6.86 11.35 -1.31
N GLN A 127 -7.08 12.10 -0.24
CA GLN A 127 -6.14 12.28 0.84
C GLN A 127 -6.75 11.68 2.10
N SER A 128 -5.95 10.99 2.91
CA SER A 128 -6.45 10.40 4.15
C SER A 128 -5.45 10.54 5.28
N VAL A 129 -5.99 10.72 6.49
CA VAL A 129 -5.28 10.64 7.75
C VAL A 129 -5.86 9.45 8.50
N ARG A 130 -5.00 8.57 9.02
CA ARG A 130 -5.40 7.41 9.81
C ARG A 130 -4.66 7.43 11.14
N LEU A 131 -5.44 7.36 12.22
CA LEU A 131 -4.94 7.11 13.57
C LEU A 131 -5.06 5.60 13.86
N GLU A 132 -3.99 5.01 14.35
CA GLU A 132 -3.89 3.60 14.70
C GLU A 132 -3.51 3.51 16.19
N ILE A 133 -4.24 2.72 16.96
CA ILE A 133 -3.95 2.45 18.37
C ILE A 133 -3.92 0.93 18.52
N SER A 134 -2.83 0.41 19.07
CA SER A 134 -2.66 -1.02 19.32
C SER A 134 -2.17 -1.24 20.74
N TYR A 135 -2.71 -2.26 21.41
CA TYR A 135 -2.27 -2.71 22.72
C TYR A 135 -1.78 -4.15 22.61
N TYR A 136 -0.55 -4.40 23.06
CA TYR A 136 0.06 -5.72 23.09
C TYR A 136 -0.21 -6.36 24.45
N LEU A 137 -0.78 -7.56 24.45
CA LEU A 137 -0.98 -8.34 25.65
C LEU A 137 0.29 -9.12 25.95
N SER A 138 0.85 -8.95 27.15
CA SER A 138 2.00 -9.74 27.58
C SER A 138 1.61 -11.22 27.78
N GLU A 139 2.53 -12.14 27.50
CA GLU A 139 2.29 -13.58 27.70
C GLU A 139 2.02 -13.94 29.17
N ASP A 140 2.54 -13.16 30.11
CA ASP A 140 2.35 -13.38 31.55
C ASP A 140 0.89 -13.14 31.98
N PHE A 141 0.19 -12.20 31.33
CA PHE A 141 -1.24 -11.98 31.52
C PHE A 141 -2.07 -13.21 31.09
N LEU A 142 -1.66 -13.88 30.01
CA LEU A 142 -2.33 -15.09 29.52
C LEU A 142 -2.10 -16.31 30.43
N LYS A 143 -0.91 -16.40 31.07
CA LYS A 143 -0.57 -17.51 31.98
C LYS A 143 -1.28 -17.41 33.34
N ASN A 144 -1.45 -16.21 33.90
CA ASN A 144 -2.15 -16.05 35.19
C ASN A 144 -3.64 -16.41 35.10
N LYS A 145 -4.31 -16.08 33.98
CA LYS A 145 -5.72 -16.44 33.78
C LYS A 145 -5.98 -17.96 33.65
N LYS A 146 -4.94 -18.74 33.35
CA LYS A 146 -5.00 -20.21 33.26
C LYS A 146 -4.84 -20.88 34.63
N LYS A 147 -4.17 -20.22 35.58
CA LYS A 147 -4.01 -20.71 36.96
C LYS A 147 -5.26 -20.46 37.82
N GLU A 148 -6.02 -19.40 37.56
CA GLU A 148 -7.28 -19.12 38.28
C GLU A 148 -8.47 -20.01 37.87
N LYS A 149 -8.29 -20.89 36.88
CA LYS A 149 -9.31 -21.82 36.38
C LYS A 149 -9.07 -23.30 36.78
N LEU A 150 -8.07 -23.56 37.62
CA LEU A 150 -7.74 -24.88 38.20
C LEU A 150 -7.92 -24.80 39.71
#